data_AF-A0A0N5A1B1-F1
#
_entry.id   AF-A0A0N5A1B1-F1
#
_cell.length_a   1.000
_cell.length_b   1.000
_cell.length_c   1.000
_cell.angle_alpha   90.00
_cell.angle_beta   90.00
_cell.angle_gamma   90.00
#
_symmetry.space_group_name_H-M   'P 1'
#
loop_
_entity.id
_entity.type
_entity.pdbx_description
1 polymer ?
#
loop_
_entity_poly.entity_id
_entity_poly.type
_entity_poly.pdbx_seq_one_letter_code
_entity_poly.pdbx_strand_id
1 'polypeptide(L)'
;MNLFNHIRTLTTRVQSPKTTILLIHNGQPKSLYYAKNFLTSQLNENQNIPSFISKSLIDNTLKYNQNVLQCMTDYTNSIDMTEYLSNITKELQNKLTQTSPYGAPYKIDYSFSVPISDIDYSIESKLMNILTKDGTQRFIVFPLHPVYDKKTNDFFKNKVNKFLEEHTEIIDYENTNFRVAKNYPVSFDYSFINEWFRESFIQKYWIKRLENLFNESENKPDMILFTIPNINIPGNEKDVESFKENYKSICSNIIRELGFPSPFRVTYYDQWFSMIPTLFSKDNLVSTIKEHKKKGKEFIVIVPLLDLIPSFDTITTLPRIASNKNVKYLSPSGTTNILIENFRNIIEKELLE
;
A
#
# COMPACT_ATOMS: atom_id res chain seq x y z
N MET A 1 -33.28 43.00 41.30
CA MET A 1 -31.85 42.61 41.24
C MET A 1 -31.82 41.09 41.21
N ASN A 2 -31.97 40.50 40.01
CA ASN A 2 -31.96 39.06 39.78
C ASN A 2 -30.92 38.79 38.69
N LEU A 3 -29.80 38.21 39.11
CA LEU A 3 -28.58 38.05 38.31
C LEU A 3 -28.26 36.56 38.19
N PHE A 4 -29.19 35.77 37.68
CA PHE A 4 -28.93 34.39 37.28
C PHE A 4 -29.96 34.00 36.22
N ASN A 5 -29.51 33.95 34.95
CA ASN A 5 -30.03 33.06 33.90
C ASN A 5 -29.34 33.40 32.57
N HIS A 6 -28.06 33.09 32.46
CA HIS A 6 -27.40 32.84 31.18
C HIS A 6 -26.55 31.58 31.32
N ILE A 7 -27.24 30.44 31.45
CA ILE A 7 -26.67 29.14 31.10
C ILE A 7 -26.54 29.16 29.57
N ARG A 8 -25.40 29.63 29.07
CA ARG A 8 -24.95 29.29 27.72
C ARG A 8 -24.54 27.83 27.80
N THR A 9 -25.41 26.97 27.27
CA THR A 9 -25.07 25.62 26.83
C THR A 9 -23.77 25.69 26.03
N LEU A 10 -22.67 25.25 26.66
CA LEU A 10 -21.42 24.96 26.00
C LEU A 10 -21.72 23.82 25.02
N THR A 11 -21.83 24.19 23.74
CA THR A 11 -21.68 23.28 22.62
C THR A 11 -20.56 22.31 22.92
N THR A 12 -20.84 21.00 22.91
CA THR A 12 -19.84 19.94 22.92
C THR A 12 -18.84 20.22 21.80
N ARG A 13 -17.73 20.90 22.12
CA ARG A 13 -16.61 21.01 21.19
C ARG A 13 -16.17 19.58 20.94
N VAL A 14 -16.35 19.09 19.72
CA VAL A 14 -15.70 17.86 19.28
C VAL A 14 -14.22 18.05 19.62
N GLN A 15 -13.72 17.23 20.53
CA GLN A 15 -12.37 17.36 21.02
C GLN A 15 -11.45 17.06 19.83
N SER A 16 -10.58 18.03 19.48
CA SER A 16 -9.61 17.85 18.40
C SER A 16 -8.79 16.59 18.64
N PRO A 17 -8.45 15.80 17.61
CA PRO A 17 -7.64 14.61 17.80
C PRO A 17 -6.30 14.99 18.41
N LYS A 18 -5.82 14.17 19.34
CA LYS A 18 -4.46 14.32 19.88
C LYS A 18 -3.45 13.81 18.86
N THR A 19 -3.72 12.66 18.26
CA THR A 19 -2.88 12.05 17.23
C THR A 19 -3.69 11.86 15.95
N THR A 20 -3.16 12.39 14.85
CA THR A 20 -3.66 12.12 13.50
C THR A 20 -2.67 11.25 12.75
N ILE A 21 -3.16 10.17 12.13
CA ILE A 21 -2.36 9.28 11.29
C ILE A 21 -2.91 9.38 9.86
N LEU A 22 -2.04 9.66 8.90
CA LEU A 22 -2.38 9.67 7.47
C LEU A 22 -1.77 8.46 6.78
N LEU A 23 -2.63 7.52 6.39
CA LEU A 23 -2.24 6.37 5.57
C LEU A 23 -2.13 6.80 4.10
N ILE A 24 -0.97 6.61 3.47
CA ILE A 24 -0.77 6.99 2.06
C ILE A 24 -0.73 5.75 1.19
N HIS A 25 -1.64 5.66 0.22
CA HIS A 25 -1.66 4.59 -0.78
C HIS A 25 -1.52 5.17 -2.19
N ASN A 26 -1.10 4.38 -3.17
CA ASN A 26 -1.03 4.86 -4.56
C ASN A 26 -2.40 5.11 -5.20
N GLY A 27 -3.45 4.53 -4.61
CA GLY A 27 -4.78 4.52 -5.20
C GLY A 27 -4.91 3.52 -6.35
N GLN A 28 -6.13 3.40 -6.84
CA GLN A 28 -6.49 2.52 -7.94
C GLN A 28 -7.47 3.28 -8.85
N PRO A 29 -7.14 3.48 -10.13
CA PRO A 29 -7.97 4.29 -11.01
C PRO A 29 -9.33 3.61 -11.26
N LYS A 30 -10.43 4.35 -11.06
CA LYS A 30 -11.81 3.84 -11.31
C LYS A 30 -12.29 3.94 -12.75
N SER A 31 -11.59 4.70 -13.59
CA SER A 31 -11.94 4.89 -14.99
C SER A 31 -10.69 5.04 -15.85
N LEU A 32 -10.85 4.93 -17.18
CA LEU A 32 -9.76 5.17 -18.11
C LEU A 32 -9.19 6.59 -18.00
N TYR A 33 -10.03 7.56 -17.65
CA TYR A 33 -9.60 8.93 -17.39
C TYR A 33 -8.61 8.98 -16.22
N TYR A 34 -8.94 8.36 -15.08
CA TYR A 34 -8.03 8.31 -13.93
C TYR A 34 -6.83 7.40 -14.19
N ALA A 35 -6.98 6.34 -14.98
CA ALA A 35 -5.86 5.46 -15.35
C ALA A 35 -4.81 6.22 -16.17
N LYS A 36 -5.26 7.06 -17.12
CA LYS A 36 -4.37 7.95 -17.86
C LYS A 36 -3.63 8.91 -16.92
N ASN A 37 -4.34 9.52 -15.97
CA ASN A 37 -3.71 10.43 -15.00
C ASN A 37 -2.70 9.68 -14.12
N PHE A 38 -3.09 8.52 -13.58
CA PHE A 38 -2.22 7.64 -12.78
C PHE A 38 -0.91 7.36 -13.52
N LEU A 39 -1.00 6.83 -14.75
CA LEU A 39 0.18 6.43 -15.51
C LEU A 39 1.03 7.63 -15.93
N THR A 40 0.40 8.76 -16.27
CA THR A 40 1.11 10.00 -16.58
C THR A 40 1.87 10.52 -15.36
N SER A 41 1.25 10.51 -14.18
CA SER A 41 1.90 10.88 -12.93
C SER A 41 3.07 9.96 -12.61
N GLN A 42 2.92 8.64 -12.77
CA GLN A 42 4.03 7.70 -12.55
C GLN A 42 5.24 7.99 -13.46
N LEU A 43 5.04 8.32 -14.74
CA LEU A 43 6.15 8.70 -15.63
C LEU A 43 6.77 10.05 -15.26
N ASN A 44 5.96 11.04 -14.90
CA ASN A 44 6.45 12.36 -14.53
C ASN A 44 7.23 12.33 -13.22
N GLU A 45 6.66 11.69 -12.20
CA GLU A 45 7.14 11.75 -10.81
C GLU A 45 8.26 10.75 -10.55
N ASN A 46 8.21 9.54 -11.15
CA ASN A 46 9.22 8.51 -10.90
C ASN A 46 10.33 8.48 -11.95
N GLN A 47 10.05 8.90 -13.18
CA GLN A 47 11.02 8.86 -14.29
C GLN A 47 11.47 10.26 -14.75
N ASN A 48 10.99 11.33 -14.11
CA ASN A 48 11.29 12.72 -14.46
C ASN A 48 11.01 13.05 -15.94
N ILE A 49 10.03 12.38 -16.55
CA ILE A 49 9.64 12.63 -17.94
C ILE A 49 8.76 13.88 -17.97
N PRO A 50 9.01 14.85 -18.88
CA PRO A 50 8.15 16.02 -19.03
C PRO A 50 6.68 15.66 -19.29
N SER A 51 5.76 16.40 -18.68
CA SER A 51 4.32 16.09 -18.66
C SER A 51 3.68 15.93 -20.04
N PHE A 52 4.09 16.73 -21.03
CA PHE A 52 3.59 16.64 -22.39
C PHE A 52 4.02 15.34 -23.10
N ILE A 53 5.25 14.87 -22.82
CA ILE A 53 5.78 13.62 -23.37
C ILE A 53 5.06 12.45 -22.72
N SER A 54 5.00 12.42 -21.38
CA SER A 54 4.30 11.36 -20.65
C SER A 54 2.85 11.23 -21.09
N LYS A 55 2.13 12.34 -21.22
CA LYS A 55 0.74 12.33 -21.67
C LYS A 55 0.60 11.77 -23.09
N SER A 56 1.46 12.18 -24.02
CA SER A 56 1.46 11.68 -25.40
C SER A 56 1.77 10.19 -25.49
N LEU A 57 2.77 9.72 -24.73
CA LEU A 57 3.12 8.30 -24.65
C LEU A 57 1.96 7.48 -24.11
N ILE A 58 1.38 7.87 -22.98
CA ILE A 58 0.25 7.16 -22.36
C ILE A 58 -0.98 7.16 -23.26
N ASP A 59 -1.29 8.27 -23.93
CA ASP A 59 -2.43 8.34 -24.87
C ASP A 59 -2.30 7.33 -26.02
N ASN A 60 -1.11 7.26 -26.61
CA ASN A 60 -0.84 6.29 -27.67
C ASN A 60 -0.88 4.86 -27.13
N THR A 61 -0.30 4.61 -25.96
CA THR A 61 -0.29 3.29 -25.34
C THR A 61 -1.69 2.80 -25.00
N LEU A 62 -2.50 3.61 -24.31
CA LEU A 62 -3.84 3.21 -23.87
C LEU A 62 -4.78 2.91 -25.03
N LYS A 63 -4.63 3.60 -26.17
CA LYS A 63 -5.44 3.36 -27.36
C LYS A 63 -5.29 1.94 -27.91
N TYR A 64 -4.12 1.34 -27.75
CA TYR A 64 -3.81 0.01 -28.32
C TYR A 64 -3.63 -1.08 -27.27
N ASN A 65 -3.61 -0.74 -25.97
CA ASN A 65 -3.38 -1.70 -24.90
C ASN A 65 -4.69 -2.32 -24.39
N GLN A 66 -5.09 -3.43 -25.03
CA GLN A 66 -6.25 -4.23 -24.61
C GLN A 66 -6.13 -4.76 -23.18
N ASN A 67 -4.91 -4.98 -22.67
CA ASN A 67 -4.71 -5.45 -21.31
C ASN A 67 -5.22 -4.44 -20.28
N VAL A 68 -4.90 -3.16 -20.48
CA VAL A 68 -5.36 -2.08 -19.60
C VAL A 68 -6.89 -1.99 -19.64
N LEU A 69 -7.49 -1.98 -20.84
CA LEU A 69 -8.94 -1.93 -20.99
C LEU A 69 -9.64 -3.08 -20.25
N GLN A 70 -9.10 -4.29 -20.36
CA GLN A 70 -9.62 -5.46 -19.67
C GLN A 70 -9.50 -5.31 -18.15
N CYS A 71 -8.32 -4.93 -17.63
CA CYS A 71 -8.14 -4.79 -16.18
C CYS A 71 -9.06 -3.70 -15.60
N MET A 72 -9.31 -2.61 -16.32
CA MET A 72 -10.28 -1.58 -15.91
C MET A 72 -11.72 -2.13 -15.83
N THR A 73 -12.09 -3.00 -16.76
CA THR A 73 -13.40 -3.67 -16.76
C THR A 73 -13.52 -4.60 -15.55
N ASP A 74 -12.48 -5.42 -15.31
CA ASP A 74 -12.43 -6.36 -14.19
C ASP A 74 -12.50 -5.61 -12.84
N TYR A 75 -11.81 -4.48 -12.72
CA TYR A 75 -11.81 -3.66 -11.50
C TYR A 75 -13.19 -3.12 -11.13
N THR A 76 -14.03 -2.78 -12.12
CA THR A 76 -15.38 -2.25 -11.87
C THR A 76 -16.26 -3.22 -11.08
N ASN A 77 -15.93 -4.52 -11.10
CA ASN A 77 -16.65 -5.58 -10.40
C ASN A 77 -16.03 -5.96 -9.03
N SER A 78 -14.99 -5.24 -8.59
CA SER A 78 -14.24 -5.55 -7.37
C SER A 78 -14.59 -4.63 -6.20
N ILE A 79 -14.17 -5.00 -4.98
CA ILE A 79 -14.34 -4.18 -3.78
C ILE A 79 -13.58 -2.86 -3.95
N ASP A 80 -14.23 -1.76 -3.61
CA ASP A 80 -13.67 -0.43 -3.72
C ASP A 80 -12.49 -0.24 -2.75
N MET A 81 -11.37 0.29 -3.25
CA MET A 81 -10.18 0.56 -2.41
C MET A 81 -10.48 1.55 -1.28
N THR A 82 -11.42 2.47 -1.49
CA THR A 82 -11.89 3.39 -0.45
C THR A 82 -12.64 2.66 0.66
N GLU A 83 -13.43 1.64 0.34
CA GLU A 83 -14.10 0.78 1.32
C GLU A 83 -13.08 -0.04 2.11
N TYR A 84 -12.11 -0.65 1.41
CA TYR A 84 -11.03 -1.41 2.04
C TYR A 84 -10.25 -0.54 3.03
N LEU A 85 -9.77 0.64 2.60
CA LEU A 85 -9.01 1.53 3.48
C LEU A 85 -9.87 2.11 4.61
N SER A 86 -11.14 2.41 4.36
CA SER A 86 -12.05 2.87 5.42
C SER A 86 -12.24 1.83 6.52
N ASN A 87 -12.26 0.54 6.17
CA ASN A 87 -12.31 -0.53 7.17
C ASN A 87 -10.99 -0.63 7.94
N ILE A 88 -9.86 -0.55 7.23
CA ILE A 88 -8.52 -0.54 7.85
C ILE A 88 -8.39 0.61 8.86
N THR A 89 -8.76 1.85 8.47
CA THR A 89 -8.63 3.01 9.36
C THR A 89 -9.51 2.87 10.60
N LYS A 90 -10.76 2.41 10.44
CA LYS A 90 -11.69 2.20 11.54
C LYS A 90 -11.19 1.13 12.52
N GLU A 91 -10.75 -0.02 12.02
CA GLU A 91 -10.23 -1.10 12.87
C GLU A 91 -8.95 -0.69 13.59
N LEU A 92 -8.02 -0.03 12.88
CA LEU A 92 -6.78 0.45 13.46
C LEU A 92 -7.01 1.53 14.53
N GLN A 93 -7.94 2.46 14.28
CA GLN A 93 -8.29 3.51 15.23
C GLN A 93 -8.90 2.92 16.51
N ASN A 94 -9.81 1.95 16.36
CA ASN A 94 -10.38 1.23 17.50
C ASN A 94 -9.29 0.51 18.30
N LYS A 95 -8.37 -0.16 17.60
CA LYS A 95 -7.29 -0.92 18.25
C LYS A 95 -6.35 0.00 19.02
N LEU A 96 -5.87 1.08 18.41
CA LEU A 96 -4.99 2.06 19.05
C LEU A 96 -5.66 2.74 20.25
N THR A 97 -6.96 3.06 20.14
CA THR A 97 -7.72 3.64 21.26
C THR A 97 -7.77 2.69 22.46
N GLN A 98 -7.80 1.38 22.24
CA GLN A 98 -7.81 0.37 23.30
C GLN A 98 -6.42 0.14 23.92
N THR A 99 -5.37 0.11 23.11
CA THR A 99 -4.03 -0.34 23.55
C THR A 99 -3.07 0.81 23.88
N SER A 100 -3.29 2.00 23.31
CA SER A 100 -2.42 3.16 23.45
C SER A 100 -3.20 4.42 23.80
N PRO A 101 -3.81 4.49 25.00
CA PRO A 101 -4.64 5.63 25.39
C PRO A 101 -3.89 6.97 25.44
N TYR A 102 -2.56 6.96 25.50
CA TYR A 102 -1.74 8.16 25.56
C TYR A 102 -1.74 8.98 24.27
N GLY A 103 -1.99 8.37 23.10
CA GLY A 103 -2.19 9.10 21.83
C GLY A 103 -3.65 9.43 21.52
N ALA A 104 -4.59 9.02 22.37
CA ALA A 104 -6.01 9.28 22.16
C ALA A 104 -6.38 10.74 22.47
N PRO A 105 -7.43 11.31 21.82
CA PRO A 105 -8.23 10.70 20.77
C PRO A 105 -7.48 10.60 19.43
N TYR A 106 -7.60 9.44 18.78
CA TYR A 106 -7.00 9.19 17.47
C TYR A 106 -7.93 9.59 16.33
N LYS A 107 -7.36 10.14 15.26
CA LYS A 107 -7.99 10.26 13.95
C LYS A 107 -7.11 9.54 12.92
N ILE A 108 -7.67 8.60 12.18
CA ILE A 108 -6.95 7.93 11.09
C ILE A 108 -7.64 8.20 9.77
N ASP A 109 -6.93 8.88 8.88
CA ASP A 109 -7.35 9.19 7.52
C ASP A 109 -6.49 8.41 6.52
N TYR A 110 -6.96 8.36 5.28
CA TYR A 110 -6.18 7.88 4.16
C TYR A 110 -6.19 8.87 3.00
N SER A 111 -5.14 8.84 2.19
CA SER A 111 -5.01 9.61 0.96
C SER A 111 -4.45 8.76 -0.18
N PHE A 112 -4.65 9.26 -1.39
CA PHE A 112 -4.09 8.70 -2.60
C PHE A 112 -3.07 9.63 -3.23
N SER A 113 -1.99 9.05 -3.74
CA SER A 113 -0.91 9.78 -4.40
C SER A 113 -1.36 10.42 -5.72
N VAL A 114 -2.35 9.81 -6.35
CA VAL A 114 -2.96 10.22 -7.61
C VAL A 114 -4.50 10.21 -7.52
N PRO A 115 -5.20 11.01 -8.34
CA PRO A 115 -6.65 11.03 -8.36
C PRO A 115 -7.24 9.68 -8.81
N ILE A 116 -8.17 9.14 -8.02
CA ILE A 116 -8.87 7.88 -8.34
C ILE A 116 -10.36 8.06 -8.69
N SER A 117 -10.92 9.23 -8.36
CA SER A 117 -12.34 9.59 -8.48
C SER A 117 -12.51 11.11 -8.45
N ASP A 118 -13.74 11.59 -8.62
CA ASP A 118 -14.08 13.02 -8.50
C ASP A 118 -14.00 13.52 -7.06
N ILE A 119 -14.10 12.62 -6.08
CA ILE A 119 -13.83 12.95 -4.67
C ILE A 119 -12.32 13.17 -4.51
N ASP A 120 -11.97 14.30 -3.91
CA ASP A 120 -10.58 14.68 -3.65
C ASP A 120 -10.03 13.96 -2.42
N TYR A 121 -9.25 12.91 -2.68
CA TYR A 121 -8.49 12.14 -1.69
C TYR A 121 -6.99 12.48 -1.72
N SER A 122 -6.60 13.61 -2.32
CA SER A 122 -5.18 13.96 -2.44
C SER A 122 -4.51 14.12 -1.08
N ILE A 123 -3.20 13.87 -1.05
CA ILE A 123 -2.36 14.09 0.14
C ILE A 123 -2.51 15.54 0.61
N GLU A 124 -2.43 16.49 -0.33
CA GLU A 124 -2.50 17.93 -0.10
C GLU A 124 -3.83 18.35 0.54
N SER A 125 -4.95 17.82 0.03
CA SER A 125 -6.29 18.10 0.59
C SER A 125 -6.45 17.57 2.01
N LYS A 126 -5.93 16.37 2.28
CA LYS A 126 -5.94 15.80 3.63
C LYS A 126 -5.05 16.59 4.58
N LEU A 127 -3.85 16.97 4.17
CA LEU A 127 -2.96 17.80 4.96
C LEU A 127 -3.58 19.18 5.26
N MET A 128 -4.21 19.83 4.28
CA MET A 128 -4.93 21.09 4.50
C MET A 128 -6.05 20.96 5.52
N ASN A 129 -6.84 19.88 5.50
CA ASN A 129 -7.89 19.68 6.49
C ASN A 129 -7.32 19.52 7.91
N ILE A 130 -6.17 18.84 8.06
CA ILE A 130 -5.47 18.71 9.34
C ILE A 130 -5.04 20.09 9.87
N LEU A 131 -4.45 20.92 9.01
CA LEU A 131 -3.95 22.25 9.39
C LEU A 131 -5.05 23.26 9.69
N THR A 132 -6.23 23.14 9.05
CA THR A 132 -7.24 24.20 9.06
C THR A 132 -8.51 23.89 9.84
N LYS A 133 -8.91 22.61 9.94
CA LYS A 133 -10.19 22.20 10.51
C LYS A 133 -10.04 21.26 11.69
N ASP A 134 -9.22 20.22 11.54
CA ASP A 134 -9.16 19.15 12.54
C ASP A 134 -8.29 19.56 13.73
N GLY A 135 -7.11 20.13 13.44
CA GLY A 135 -6.04 20.28 14.42
C GLY A 135 -5.46 18.92 14.83
N THR A 136 -4.23 18.91 15.33
CA THR A 136 -3.61 17.72 15.92
C THR A 136 -2.43 18.14 16.78
N GLN A 137 -2.00 17.30 17.73
CA GLN A 137 -0.76 17.52 18.49
C GLN A 137 0.39 16.66 17.94
N ARG A 138 0.09 15.43 17.53
CA ARG A 138 1.03 14.53 16.85
C ARG A 138 0.48 14.19 15.48
N PHE A 139 1.32 14.30 14.45
CA PHE A 139 0.97 13.94 13.08
C PHE A 139 1.94 12.89 12.55
N ILE A 140 1.40 11.72 12.21
CA ILE A 140 2.18 10.58 11.70
C ILE A 140 1.75 10.30 10.26
N VAL A 141 2.72 10.26 9.35
CA VAL A 141 2.49 9.77 7.99
C VAL A 141 2.95 8.32 7.88
N PHE A 142 2.06 7.48 7.36
CA PHE A 142 2.28 6.06 7.22
C PHE A 142 2.06 5.62 5.75
N PRO A 143 3.14 5.48 4.96
CA PRO A 143 3.02 4.93 3.61
C PRO A 143 2.62 3.45 3.63
N LEU A 144 1.72 3.06 2.73
CA LEU A 144 1.15 1.71 2.62
C LEU A 144 1.70 0.91 1.42
N HIS A 145 2.62 1.45 0.64
CA HIS A 145 3.16 0.70 -0.50
C HIS A 145 4.21 -0.35 -0.06
N PRO A 146 4.37 -1.44 -0.83
CA PRO A 146 5.49 -2.35 -0.63
C PRO A 146 6.81 -1.63 -0.87
N VAL A 147 7.78 -1.86 -0.01
CA VAL A 147 9.11 -1.27 -0.15
C VAL A 147 9.96 -2.19 -1.00
N TYR A 148 9.99 -1.92 -2.31
CA TYR A 148 10.88 -2.58 -3.26
C TYR A 148 12.28 -1.93 -3.29
N ASP A 149 12.35 -0.66 -2.90
CA ASP A 149 13.56 0.14 -2.77
C ASP A 149 13.38 1.26 -1.73
N LYS A 150 14.49 1.90 -1.35
CA LYS A 150 14.46 3.06 -0.43
C LYS A 150 13.76 4.29 -1.03
N LYS A 151 13.80 4.45 -2.36
CA LYS A 151 13.34 5.65 -3.07
C LYS A 151 11.83 5.83 -3.03
N THR A 152 11.07 4.73 -2.94
CA THR A 152 9.61 4.79 -2.97
C THR A 152 9.07 5.49 -1.72
N ASN A 153 9.64 5.23 -0.54
CA ASN A 153 9.29 5.97 0.69
C ASN A 153 9.80 7.42 0.64
N ASP A 154 10.99 7.64 0.10
CA ASP A 154 11.56 8.99 -0.06
C ASP A 154 10.65 9.87 -0.92
N PHE A 155 10.04 9.33 -1.97
CA PHE A 155 9.08 10.06 -2.80
C PHE A 155 7.91 10.63 -1.97
N PHE A 156 7.22 9.79 -1.20
CA PHE A 156 6.10 10.24 -0.37
C PHE A 156 6.54 11.18 0.73
N LYS A 157 7.67 10.89 1.36
CA LYS A 157 8.25 11.75 2.39
C LYS A 157 8.56 13.13 1.83
N ASN A 158 9.18 13.21 0.66
CA ASN A 158 9.49 14.48 0.00
C ASN A 158 8.22 15.25 -0.40
N LYS A 159 7.20 14.55 -0.91
CA LYS A 159 5.91 15.17 -1.26
C LYS A 159 5.23 15.80 -0.05
N VAL A 160 5.18 15.09 1.08
CA VAL A 160 4.63 15.62 2.34
C VAL A 160 5.51 16.74 2.90
N ASN A 161 6.82 16.55 2.96
CA ASN A 161 7.75 17.54 3.51
C ASN A 161 7.67 18.86 2.76
N LYS A 162 7.67 18.81 1.41
CA LYS A 162 7.51 19.99 0.57
C LYS A 162 6.22 20.75 0.91
N PHE A 163 5.10 20.05 1.00
CA PHE A 163 3.83 20.66 1.38
C PHE A 163 3.92 21.31 2.77
N LEU A 164 4.50 20.62 3.75
CA LEU A 164 4.64 21.14 5.12
C LEU A 164 5.57 22.35 5.17
N GLU A 165 6.67 22.38 4.42
CA GLU A 165 7.57 23.56 4.32
C GLU A 165 6.85 24.80 3.76
N GLU A 166 5.98 24.60 2.77
CA GLU A 166 5.18 25.67 2.19
C GLU A 166 4.16 26.23 3.20
N HIS A 167 3.54 25.38 4.03
CA HIS A 167 2.38 25.73 4.87
C HIS A 167 2.66 25.83 6.38
N THR A 168 3.86 25.47 6.84
CA THR A 168 4.24 25.46 8.26
C THR A 168 5.63 26.05 8.47
N GLU A 169 5.95 26.40 9.72
CA GLU A 169 7.27 26.82 10.17
C GLU A 169 7.78 25.83 11.21
N ILE A 170 9.03 25.42 11.08
CA ILE A 170 9.71 24.56 12.06
C ILE A 170 10.20 25.45 13.20
N ILE A 171 9.81 25.12 14.43
CA ILE A 171 10.25 25.84 15.64
C ILE A 171 11.41 25.11 16.33
N ASP A 172 11.45 23.78 16.23
CA ASP A 172 12.52 22.95 16.81
C ASP A 172 13.09 22.01 15.75
N TYR A 173 14.29 22.34 15.28
CA TYR A 173 15.07 21.54 14.33
C TYR A 173 15.84 20.40 15.00
N GLU A 174 16.10 20.49 16.31
CA GLU A 174 17.07 19.63 16.98
C GLU A 174 16.44 18.36 17.55
N ASN A 175 15.17 18.41 18.01
CA ASN A 175 14.61 17.28 18.77
C ASN A 175 13.28 16.72 18.25
N THR A 176 12.36 17.53 17.72
CA THR A 176 10.94 17.11 17.62
C THR A 176 10.30 17.24 16.23
N ASN A 177 10.98 17.83 15.24
CA ASN A 177 10.35 18.27 13.98
C ASN A 177 9.04 19.06 14.23
N PHE A 178 8.97 19.78 15.36
CA PHE A 178 7.76 20.48 15.78
C PHE A 178 7.48 21.65 14.85
N ARG A 179 6.24 21.70 14.37
CA ARG A 179 5.78 22.61 13.33
C ARG A 179 4.60 23.43 13.80
N VAL A 180 4.52 24.67 13.32
CA VAL A 180 3.36 25.56 13.49
C VAL A 180 2.80 25.93 12.13
N ALA A 181 1.50 25.78 11.95
CA ALA A 181 0.81 26.11 10.72
C ALA A 181 0.79 27.63 10.48
N LYS A 182 1.14 28.05 9.25
CA LYS A 182 1.06 29.46 8.86
C LYS A 182 -0.41 29.86 8.78
N ASN A 183 -0.78 30.96 9.42
CA ASN A 183 -2.14 31.52 9.44
C ASN A 183 -3.21 30.65 10.16
N TYR A 184 -2.82 29.57 10.83
CA TYR A 184 -3.76 28.71 11.56
C TYR A 184 -3.24 28.42 12.97
N PRO A 185 -4.11 28.34 13.99
CA PRO A 185 -3.71 28.10 15.38
C PRO A 185 -3.45 26.60 15.64
N VAL A 186 -2.67 25.95 14.77
CA VAL A 186 -2.37 24.51 14.84
C VAL A 186 -0.86 24.31 14.92
N SER A 187 -0.43 23.51 15.88
CA SER A 187 0.98 23.16 16.10
C SER A 187 1.10 21.68 16.44
N PHE A 188 2.07 21.00 15.86
CA PHE A 188 2.18 19.55 15.96
C PHE A 188 3.61 19.04 15.80
N ASP A 189 3.90 17.90 16.42
CA ASP A 189 5.06 17.08 16.13
C ASP A 189 4.79 16.23 14.89
N TYR A 190 5.71 16.26 13.92
CA TYR A 190 5.58 15.50 12.68
C TYR A 190 6.56 14.34 12.63
N SER A 191 6.07 13.17 12.23
CA SER A 191 6.92 12.04 11.92
C SER A 191 6.44 11.24 10.70
N PHE A 192 7.36 10.49 10.11
CA PHE A 192 7.15 9.72 8.90
C PHE A 192 7.70 8.31 9.08
N ILE A 193 6.83 7.31 8.98
CA ILE A 193 7.21 5.90 9.12
C ILE A 193 7.93 5.45 7.84
N ASN A 194 9.24 5.26 7.94
CA ASN A 194 10.08 4.84 6.79
C ASN A 194 10.13 3.32 6.59
N GLU A 195 9.80 2.51 7.60
CA GLU A 195 10.04 1.05 7.53
C GLU A 195 8.98 0.24 8.28
N TRP A 196 7.86 -0.04 7.60
CA TRP A 196 6.84 -0.97 8.09
C TRP A 196 6.92 -2.37 7.48
N PHE A 197 7.61 -2.45 6.34
CA PHE A 197 7.60 -3.58 5.44
C PHE A 197 8.84 -4.44 5.68
N ARG A 198 8.80 -5.24 6.76
CA ARG A 198 9.94 -6.04 7.23
C ARG A 198 9.80 -7.50 6.84
N GLU A 199 10.93 -8.17 6.58
CA GLU A 199 10.98 -9.59 6.21
C GLU A 199 10.26 -10.49 7.21
N SER A 200 10.46 -10.27 8.51
CA SER A 200 9.82 -11.06 9.57
C SER A 200 8.29 -10.94 9.55
N PHE A 201 7.77 -9.75 9.22
CA PHE A 201 6.33 -9.55 9.06
C PHE A 201 5.80 -10.25 7.80
N ILE A 202 6.48 -10.11 6.66
CA ILE A 202 6.12 -10.77 5.40
C ILE A 202 6.06 -12.29 5.58
N GLN A 203 7.08 -12.87 6.22
CA GLN A 203 7.15 -14.30 6.51
C GLN A 203 5.96 -14.73 7.37
N LYS A 204 5.79 -14.11 8.55
CA LYS A 204 4.69 -14.43 9.47
C LYS A 204 3.31 -14.32 8.81
N TYR A 205 3.12 -13.27 8.01
CA TYR A 205 1.88 -13.03 7.28
C TYR A 205 1.59 -14.20 6.34
N TRP A 206 2.52 -14.56 5.45
CA TRP A 206 2.28 -15.61 4.46
C TRP A 206 2.26 -17.02 5.04
N ILE A 207 3.07 -17.30 6.06
CA ILE A 207 3.04 -18.58 6.78
C ILE A 207 1.64 -18.83 7.31
N LYS A 208 1.08 -17.87 8.08
CA LYS A 208 -0.24 -18.03 8.69
C LYS A 208 -1.33 -18.30 7.65
N ARG A 209 -1.23 -17.65 6.50
CA ARG A 209 -2.21 -17.79 5.42
C ARG A 209 -2.08 -19.09 4.65
N LEU A 210 -0.85 -19.53 4.41
CA LEU A 210 -0.59 -20.82 3.77
C LEU A 210 -0.99 -21.97 4.70
N GLU A 211 -0.73 -21.87 6.01
CA GLU A 211 -1.24 -22.82 7.01
C GLU A 211 -2.77 -22.95 6.96
N ASN A 212 -3.48 -21.81 6.99
CA ASN A 212 -4.95 -21.82 6.91
C ASN A 212 -5.42 -22.49 5.61
N LEU A 213 -4.80 -22.13 4.47
CA LEU A 213 -5.11 -22.74 3.19
C LEU A 213 -4.90 -24.26 3.19
N PHE A 214 -3.84 -24.75 3.84
CA PHE A 214 -3.53 -26.18 3.88
C PHE A 214 -4.42 -26.95 4.84
N ASN A 215 -4.89 -26.31 5.92
CA ASN A 215 -5.83 -26.90 6.86
C ASN A 215 -7.25 -27.01 6.28
N GLU A 216 -7.63 -26.05 5.43
CA GLU A 216 -8.96 -26.02 4.79
C GLU A 216 -9.06 -26.90 3.52
N SER A 217 -7.92 -27.24 2.90
CA SER A 217 -7.88 -27.98 1.63
C SER A 217 -7.58 -29.45 1.84
N GLU A 218 -8.42 -30.33 1.26
CA GLU A 218 -8.16 -31.78 1.23
C GLU A 218 -6.87 -32.13 0.47
N ASN A 219 -6.50 -31.29 -0.51
CA ASN A 219 -5.29 -31.46 -1.32
C ASN A 219 -4.26 -30.39 -0.98
N LYS A 220 -3.04 -30.84 -0.67
CA LYS A 220 -1.88 -29.96 -0.53
C LYS A 220 -1.40 -29.48 -1.91
N PRO A 221 -0.88 -28.25 -2.05
CA PRO A 221 -0.41 -27.75 -3.34
C PRO A 221 0.76 -28.57 -3.86
N ASP A 222 0.73 -28.91 -5.15
CA ASP A 222 1.85 -29.54 -5.83
C ASP A 222 3.03 -28.58 -5.99
N MET A 223 2.75 -27.27 -5.93
CA MET A 223 3.69 -26.20 -6.14
C MET A 223 3.19 -24.87 -5.58
N ILE A 224 4.11 -24.08 -5.04
CA ILE A 224 3.86 -22.70 -4.62
C ILE A 224 4.71 -21.76 -5.48
N LEU A 225 4.06 -20.78 -6.09
CA LEU A 225 4.70 -19.72 -6.87
C LEU A 225 4.64 -18.43 -6.07
N PHE A 226 5.76 -18.06 -5.46
CA PHE A 226 5.92 -16.72 -4.92
C PHE A 226 6.17 -15.78 -6.10
N THR A 227 5.45 -14.67 -6.13
CA THR A 227 5.47 -13.73 -7.25
C THR A 227 5.52 -12.28 -6.77
N ILE A 228 6.22 -11.44 -7.53
CA ILE A 228 6.27 -9.99 -7.35
C ILE A 228 6.15 -9.33 -8.73
N PRO A 229 5.77 -8.05 -8.83
CA PRO A 229 5.73 -7.39 -10.12
C PRO A 229 7.13 -7.35 -10.75
N ASN A 230 7.18 -7.48 -12.08
CA ASN A 230 8.41 -7.30 -12.83
C ASN A 230 8.75 -5.81 -12.90
N ILE A 231 9.50 -5.33 -11.91
CA ILE A 231 9.92 -3.93 -11.77
C ILE A 231 11.40 -3.77 -12.02
N ASN A 232 11.80 -2.57 -12.44
CA ASN A 232 13.20 -2.21 -12.48
C ASN A 232 13.69 -1.90 -11.06
N ILE A 233 14.46 -2.81 -10.48
CA ILE A 233 15.07 -2.63 -9.16
C ILE A 233 16.17 -1.57 -9.32
N PRO A 234 16.09 -0.42 -8.63
CA PRO A 234 17.09 0.63 -8.77
C PRO A 234 18.41 0.20 -8.12
N GLY A 235 19.51 0.62 -8.72
CA GLY A 235 20.85 0.36 -8.22
C GLY A 235 21.76 -0.19 -9.31
N ASN A 236 22.92 -0.65 -8.90
CA ASN A 236 23.81 -1.41 -9.77
C ASN A 236 23.42 -2.91 -9.78
N GLU A 237 24.09 -3.70 -10.60
CA GLU A 237 23.82 -5.14 -10.73
C GLU A 237 23.88 -5.90 -9.38
N LYS A 238 24.76 -5.51 -8.46
CA LYS A 238 24.86 -6.12 -7.13
C LYS A 238 23.65 -5.82 -6.26
N ASP A 239 23.09 -4.61 -6.37
CA ASP A 239 21.87 -4.25 -5.63
C ASP A 239 20.69 -5.10 -6.12
N VAL A 240 20.60 -5.32 -7.43
CA VAL A 240 19.58 -6.18 -8.06
C VAL A 240 19.77 -7.64 -7.62
N GLU A 241 21.00 -8.14 -7.62
CA GLU A 241 21.31 -9.50 -7.19
C GLU A 241 20.98 -9.70 -5.70
N SER A 242 21.40 -8.77 -4.83
CA SER A 242 21.10 -8.80 -3.41
C SER A 242 19.60 -8.80 -3.12
N PHE A 243 18.82 -7.98 -3.86
CA PHE A 243 17.36 -8.00 -3.75
C PHE A 243 16.78 -9.38 -4.14
N LYS A 244 17.25 -9.98 -5.24
CA LYS A 244 16.78 -11.29 -5.69
C LYS A 244 17.15 -12.41 -4.72
N GLU A 245 18.35 -12.37 -4.16
CA GLU A 245 18.79 -13.29 -3.10
C GLU A 245 17.91 -13.16 -1.87
N ASN A 246 17.63 -11.93 -1.42
CA ASN A 246 16.77 -11.69 -0.29
C ASN A 246 15.35 -12.20 -0.54
N TYR A 247 14.77 -11.86 -1.69
CA TYR A 247 13.46 -12.35 -2.11
C TYR A 247 13.39 -13.90 -2.06
N LYS A 248 14.41 -14.57 -2.60
CA LYS A 248 14.51 -16.04 -2.56
C LYS A 248 14.69 -16.57 -1.13
N SER A 249 15.45 -15.86 -0.29
CA SER A 249 15.65 -16.20 1.13
C SER A 249 14.34 -16.17 1.90
N ILE A 250 13.55 -15.09 1.77
CA ILE A 250 12.22 -14.95 2.38
C ILE A 250 11.31 -16.13 1.99
N CYS A 251 11.25 -16.47 0.69
CA CYS A 251 10.45 -17.60 0.21
C CYS A 251 10.93 -18.93 0.82
N SER A 252 12.25 -19.14 0.88
CA SER A 252 12.83 -20.36 1.44
C SER A 252 12.52 -20.50 2.93
N ASN A 253 12.57 -19.39 3.68
CA ASN A 253 12.25 -19.37 5.10
C ASN A 253 10.78 -19.69 5.35
N ILE A 254 9.86 -19.12 4.56
CA ILE A 254 8.41 -19.45 4.63
C ILE A 254 8.19 -20.95 4.43
N ILE A 255 8.77 -21.53 3.37
CA ILE A 255 8.59 -22.97 3.07
C ILE A 255 9.21 -23.86 4.15
N ARG A 256 10.39 -23.48 4.66
CA ARG A 256 11.05 -24.21 5.75
C ARG A 256 10.20 -24.22 7.01
N GLU A 257 9.63 -23.08 7.39
CA GLU A 257 8.80 -22.96 8.61
C GLU A 257 7.48 -23.71 8.47
N LEU A 258 6.87 -23.72 7.28
CA LEU A 258 5.70 -24.54 6.99
C LEU A 258 5.98 -26.05 7.05
N GLY A 259 7.25 -26.47 7.10
CA GLY A 259 7.65 -27.88 7.15
C GLY A 259 7.19 -28.69 5.94
N PHE A 260 6.90 -28.02 4.81
CA PHE A 260 6.18 -28.61 3.70
C PHE A 260 7.10 -28.96 2.51
N PRO A 261 6.99 -30.15 1.91
CA PRO A 261 7.86 -30.56 0.81
C PRO A 261 7.46 -30.01 -0.56
N SER A 262 6.42 -29.17 -0.68
CA SER A 262 6.05 -28.57 -1.98
C SER A 262 7.26 -27.86 -2.58
N PRO A 263 7.64 -28.18 -3.83
CA PRO A 263 8.58 -27.34 -4.53
C PRO A 263 7.99 -25.93 -4.66
N PHE A 264 8.81 -24.93 -4.37
CA PHE A 264 8.45 -23.54 -4.65
C PHE A 264 9.28 -22.99 -5.80
N ARG A 265 8.77 -21.94 -6.46
CA ARG A 265 9.55 -21.09 -7.36
C ARG A 265 9.29 -19.63 -7.05
N VAL A 266 10.33 -18.85 -7.31
CA VAL A 266 10.27 -17.40 -7.37
C VAL A 266 9.94 -17.02 -8.81
N THR A 267 8.95 -16.15 -8.98
CA THR A 267 8.45 -15.72 -10.29
C THR A 267 8.20 -14.21 -10.29
N TYR A 268 7.97 -13.67 -11.49
CA TYR A 268 7.64 -12.28 -11.72
C TYR A 268 6.43 -12.17 -12.65
N TYR A 269 5.56 -11.18 -12.45
CA TYR A 269 4.41 -10.95 -13.32
C TYR A 269 4.47 -9.57 -13.99
N ASP A 270 3.90 -9.49 -15.19
CA ASP A 270 3.75 -8.22 -15.89
C ASP A 270 2.61 -7.41 -15.26
N GLN A 271 2.89 -6.17 -14.87
CA GLN A 271 1.87 -5.28 -14.30
C GLN A 271 0.78 -4.95 -15.33
N TRP A 272 -0.38 -4.49 -14.86
CA TRP A 272 -1.55 -4.17 -15.67
C TRP A 272 -1.27 -3.16 -16.80
N PHE A 273 -0.29 -2.27 -16.59
CA PHE A 273 0.14 -1.26 -17.55
C PHE A 273 1.40 -1.65 -18.34
N SER A 274 1.92 -2.86 -18.16
CA SER A 274 3.09 -3.33 -18.89
C SER A 274 2.81 -3.30 -20.39
N MET A 275 3.72 -2.67 -21.14
CA MET A 275 3.64 -2.55 -22.59
C MET A 275 4.39 -3.67 -23.31
N ILE A 276 5.40 -4.26 -22.64
CA ILE A 276 6.24 -5.32 -23.19
C ILE A 276 6.00 -6.56 -22.32
N PRO A 277 5.24 -7.54 -22.81
CA PRO A 277 5.04 -8.78 -22.08
C PRO A 277 6.37 -9.50 -21.90
N THR A 278 6.68 -9.90 -20.66
CA THR A 278 7.87 -10.70 -20.37
C THR A 278 7.60 -12.20 -20.48
N LEU A 279 6.56 -12.59 -21.20
CA LEU A 279 6.11 -13.98 -21.41
C LEU A 279 7.22 -14.92 -21.90
N PHE A 280 8.29 -14.43 -22.52
CA PHE A 280 9.41 -15.26 -22.95
C PHE A 280 10.48 -15.49 -21.86
N SER A 281 10.41 -14.76 -20.75
CA SER A 281 11.26 -15.00 -19.59
C SER A 281 10.83 -16.30 -18.89
N LYS A 282 11.80 -17.14 -18.53
CA LYS A 282 11.54 -18.39 -17.79
C LYS A 282 10.96 -18.14 -16.39
N ASP A 283 11.29 -17.00 -15.81
CA ASP A 283 10.84 -16.60 -14.48
C ASP A 283 9.50 -15.85 -14.52
N ASN A 284 8.92 -15.66 -15.71
CA ASN A 284 7.59 -15.08 -15.85
C ASN A 284 6.52 -16.07 -15.32
N LEU A 285 5.65 -15.56 -14.46
CA LEU A 285 4.63 -16.33 -13.75
C LEU A 285 3.77 -17.19 -14.69
N VAL A 286 3.30 -16.63 -15.81
CA VAL A 286 2.44 -17.35 -16.77
C VAL A 286 3.21 -18.50 -17.43
N SER A 287 4.48 -18.25 -17.79
CA SER A 287 5.34 -19.26 -18.42
C SER A 287 5.72 -20.37 -17.44
N THR A 288 6.03 -20.02 -16.18
CA THR A 288 6.28 -20.99 -15.12
C THR A 288 5.05 -21.89 -14.87
N ILE A 289 3.84 -21.31 -14.80
CA ILE A 289 2.59 -22.08 -14.65
C ILE A 289 2.43 -23.08 -15.81
N LYS A 290 2.60 -22.62 -17.05
CA LYS A 290 2.47 -23.47 -18.25
C LYS A 290 3.50 -24.61 -18.25
N GLU A 291 4.75 -24.31 -17.94
CA GLU A 291 5.82 -25.31 -17.88
C GLU A 291 5.55 -26.37 -16.81
N HIS A 292 5.16 -25.97 -15.61
CA HIS A 292 4.94 -26.90 -14.52
C HIS A 292 3.67 -27.74 -14.69
N LYS A 293 2.62 -27.20 -15.29
CA LYS A 293 1.46 -27.99 -15.71
C LYS A 293 1.82 -29.09 -16.72
N LYS A 294 2.70 -28.79 -17.69
CA LYS A 294 3.21 -29.82 -18.61
C LYS A 294 4.00 -30.93 -17.90
N LYS A 295 4.57 -30.63 -16.73
CA LYS A 295 5.27 -31.60 -15.86
C LYS A 295 4.33 -32.31 -14.86
N GLY A 296 3.01 -32.22 -15.04
CA GLY A 296 2.03 -32.90 -14.20
C GLY A 296 1.74 -32.23 -12.86
N LYS A 297 2.10 -30.95 -12.67
CA LYS A 297 1.68 -30.17 -11.49
C LYS A 297 0.24 -29.73 -11.69
N GLU A 298 -0.68 -30.30 -10.92
CA GLU A 298 -2.11 -30.07 -11.09
C GLU A 298 -2.57 -28.91 -10.23
N PHE A 299 -2.21 -28.86 -8.95
CA PHE A 299 -2.61 -27.82 -8.01
C PHE A 299 -1.48 -26.83 -7.71
N ILE A 300 -1.58 -25.62 -8.26
CA ILE A 300 -0.57 -24.55 -8.12
C ILE A 300 -1.16 -23.39 -7.32
N VAL A 301 -0.43 -22.91 -6.30
CA VAL A 301 -0.82 -21.72 -5.53
C VAL A 301 0.07 -20.54 -5.88
N ILE A 302 -0.53 -19.39 -6.19
CA ILE A 302 0.15 -18.12 -6.44
C ILE A 302 0.10 -17.26 -5.19
N VAL A 303 1.26 -16.79 -4.74
CA VAL A 303 1.43 -15.94 -3.55
C VAL A 303 2.10 -14.63 -3.97
N PRO A 304 1.40 -13.48 -3.94
CA PRO A 304 1.97 -12.18 -4.26
C PRO A 304 2.82 -11.68 -3.08
N LEU A 305 4.08 -12.10 -3.00
CA LEU A 305 4.86 -12.04 -1.76
C LEU A 305 4.90 -10.63 -1.15
N LEU A 306 5.03 -9.60 -1.99
CA LEU A 306 5.23 -8.24 -1.52
C LEU A 306 3.96 -7.39 -1.53
N ASP A 307 2.92 -7.77 -2.26
CA ASP A 307 1.66 -7.00 -2.28
C ASP A 307 0.73 -7.44 -1.15
N LEU A 308 1.01 -6.95 0.07
CA LEU A 308 0.23 -7.26 1.27
C LEU A 308 -1.06 -6.43 1.41
N ILE A 309 -1.18 -5.37 0.61
CA ILE A 309 -2.33 -4.49 0.54
C ILE A 309 -2.86 -4.56 -0.89
N PRO A 310 -4.19 -4.57 -1.10
CA PRO A 310 -4.75 -4.62 -2.43
C PRO A 310 -4.21 -3.50 -3.34
N SER A 311 -3.58 -3.91 -4.43
CA SER A 311 -3.20 -3.09 -5.57
C SER A 311 -4.04 -3.46 -6.79
N PHE A 312 -3.97 -2.63 -7.83
CA PHE A 312 -4.68 -2.91 -9.07
C PHE A 312 -4.31 -4.29 -9.65
N ASP A 313 -3.03 -4.69 -9.59
CA ASP A 313 -2.56 -6.00 -10.06
C ASP A 313 -3.10 -7.17 -9.24
N THR A 314 -3.20 -7.02 -7.92
CA THR A 314 -3.73 -8.08 -7.04
C THR A 314 -5.23 -8.30 -7.22
N ILE A 315 -5.95 -7.30 -7.73
CA ILE A 315 -7.40 -7.37 -7.93
C ILE A 315 -7.75 -7.77 -9.38
N THR A 316 -6.87 -7.47 -10.34
CA THR A 316 -7.15 -7.68 -11.78
C THR A 316 -6.19 -8.70 -12.40
N THR A 317 -4.91 -8.35 -12.52
CA THR A 317 -3.88 -9.14 -13.20
C THR A 317 -3.74 -10.55 -12.63
N LEU A 318 -3.50 -10.68 -11.33
CA LEU A 318 -3.20 -11.97 -10.69
C LEU A 318 -4.41 -12.92 -10.64
N PRO A 319 -5.63 -12.47 -10.26
CA PRO A 319 -6.83 -13.30 -10.37
C PRO A 319 -7.06 -13.85 -11.77
N ARG A 320 -6.83 -13.02 -12.80
CA ARG A 320 -6.96 -13.45 -14.19
C ARG A 320 -5.93 -14.49 -14.59
N ILE A 321 -4.67 -14.35 -14.15
CA ILE A 321 -3.64 -15.40 -14.35
C ILE A 321 -4.06 -16.71 -13.66
N ALA A 322 -4.69 -16.61 -12.49
CA ALA A 322 -5.18 -17.75 -11.72
C ALA A 322 -6.50 -18.35 -12.23
N SER A 323 -7.21 -17.71 -13.16
CA SER A 323 -8.45 -18.27 -13.76
C SER A 323 -8.24 -19.61 -14.47
N ASN A 324 -6.99 -19.98 -14.73
CA ASN A 324 -6.63 -21.30 -15.23
C ASN A 324 -7.05 -22.41 -14.25
N LYS A 325 -7.65 -23.50 -14.77
CA LYS A 325 -8.05 -24.68 -13.96
C LYS A 325 -6.95 -25.12 -12.99
N ASN A 326 -7.32 -25.36 -11.72
CA ASN A 326 -6.44 -25.81 -10.64
C ASN A 326 -5.27 -24.87 -10.28
N VAL A 327 -5.36 -23.58 -10.64
CA VAL A 327 -4.47 -22.53 -10.12
C VAL A 327 -5.26 -21.73 -9.09
N LYS A 328 -4.73 -21.60 -7.88
CA LYS A 328 -5.35 -20.81 -6.81
C LYS A 328 -4.52 -19.57 -6.52
N TYR A 329 -5.17 -18.42 -6.53
CA TYR A 329 -4.56 -17.17 -6.10
C TYR A 329 -4.85 -16.91 -4.62
N LEU A 330 -3.81 -16.66 -3.83
CA LEU A 330 -3.93 -16.29 -2.43
C LEU A 330 -3.96 -14.76 -2.31
N SER A 331 -5.13 -14.15 -2.53
CA SER A 331 -5.35 -12.70 -2.49
C SER A 331 -4.94 -12.07 -1.15
N PRO A 332 -4.26 -10.91 -1.08
CA PRO A 332 -3.83 -10.26 0.17
C PRO A 332 -4.94 -9.79 1.11
N SER A 333 -6.21 -9.83 0.70
CA SER A 333 -7.33 -9.37 1.54
C SER A 333 -7.73 -10.34 2.66
N GLY A 334 -7.17 -11.55 2.75
CA GLY A 334 -7.69 -12.62 3.61
C GLY A 334 -7.33 -12.57 5.11
N THR A 335 -6.46 -11.67 5.56
CA THR A 335 -6.06 -11.57 6.99
C THR A 335 -5.81 -10.13 7.44
N THR A 336 -6.83 -9.30 7.37
CA THR A 336 -6.83 -7.90 7.83
C THR A 336 -6.28 -7.75 9.25
N ASN A 337 -6.63 -8.65 10.16
CA ASN A 337 -6.19 -8.59 11.57
C ASN A 337 -4.67 -8.63 11.76
N ILE A 338 -3.94 -9.45 10.99
CA ILE A 338 -2.47 -9.55 11.11
C ILE A 338 -1.82 -8.23 10.64
N LEU A 339 -2.39 -7.63 9.59
CA LEU A 339 -1.94 -6.35 9.06
C LEU A 339 -2.22 -5.21 10.05
N ILE A 340 -3.43 -5.15 10.61
CA ILE A 340 -3.84 -4.16 11.61
C ILE A 340 -2.97 -4.23 12.86
N GLU A 341 -2.67 -5.45 13.33
CA GLU A 341 -1.80 -5.66 14.48
C GLU A 341 -0.37 -5.14 14.23
N ASN A 342 0.16 -5.38 13.02
CA ASN A 342 1.47 -4.85 12.63
C ASN A 342 1.47 -3.33 12.54
N PHE A 343 0.46 -2.74 11.90
CA PHE A 343 0.32 -1.28 11.81
C PHE A 343 0.22 -0.63 13.18
N ARG A 344 -0.58 -1.22 14.08
CA ARG A 344 -0.68 -0.77 15.45
C ARG A 344 0.69 -0.75 16.12
N ASN A 345 1.41 -1.88 16.13
CA ASN A 345 2.73 -1.98 16.77
C ASN A 345 3.73 -0.93 16.26
N ILE A 346 3.71 -0.65 14.95
CA ILE A 346 4.59 0.34 14.34
C ILE A 346 4.22 1.76 14.80
N ILE A 347 2.92 2.09 14.79
CA ILE A 347 2.44 3.39 15.26
C ILE A 347 2.72 3.57 16.75
N GLU A 348 2.53 2.54 17.57
CA GLU A 348 2.82 2.59 19.01
C GLU A 348 4.31 2.87 19.27
N LYS A 349 5.19 2.20 18.52
CA LYS A 349 6.64 2.48 18.58
C LYS A 349 6.95 3.91 18.17
N GLU A 350 6.34 4.39 17.09
CA GLU A 350 6.50 5.76 16.57
C GLU A 350 5.97 6.83 17.53
N LEU A 351 5.01 6.51 18.41
CA LEU A 351 4.51 7.44 19.41
C LEU A 351 5.40 7.54 20.66
N LEU A 352 6.30 6.58 20.86
CA LEU A 352 7.25 6.54 21.97
C LEU A 352 8.62 7.13 21.60
N GLU A 353 8.87 7.33 20.30
CA GLU A 353 10.01 8.04 19.73
C GLU A 353 9.72 9.54 19.60
#